data_AF-A0A7C1SU21-F1
#
_entry.id   AF-A0A7C1SU21-F1
#
_cell.length_a   1.000
_cell.length_b   1.000
_cell.length_c   1.000
_cell.angle_alpha   90.00
_cell.angle_beta   90.00
_cell.angle_gamma   90.00
#
_symmetry.space_group_name_H-M   'P 1'
#
loop_
_entity.id
_entity.type
_entity.pdbx_description
1 polymer ?
#
loop_
_entity_poly.entity_id
_entity_poly.type
_entity_poly.pdbx_seq_one_letter_code
_entity_poly.pdbx_strand_id
1 'polypeptide(L)'
;MKTIMVVDEDESVLENIKSVLGKRFNVSTAKTNREAIEALEEGKVDMLLVHTSMDGEDVFTPIISSDESKMRVLENTIPRRFNEEELARFLDIVTSQ
;
A
#
# COMPACT_ATOMS: atom_id res chain seq x y z
N MET A 1 4.97 -7.93 -12.99
CA MET A 1 4.24 -6.69 -12.69
C MET A 1 3.77 -6.82 -11.26
N LYS A 2 4.19 -5.92 -10.34
CA LYS A 2 3.82 -6.03 -8.91
C LYS A 2 2.35 -5.71 -8.70
N THR A 3 1.69 -6.44 -7.80
CA THR A 3 0.33 -6.22 -7.33
C THR A 3 0.35 -5.56 -5.97
N ILE A 4 -0.26 -4.38 -5.87
CA ILE A 4 -0.33 -3.57 -4.66
C ILE A 4 -1.78 -3.53 -4.19
N MET A 5 -2.02 -3.81 -2.92
CA MET A 5 -3.32 -3.59 -2.30
C MET A 5 -3.28 -2.36 -1.41
N VAL A 6 -4.24 -1.47 -1.60
CA VAL A 6 -4.39 -0.25 -0.79
C VAL A 6 -5.51 -0.48 0.22
N VAL A 7 -5.25 -0.13 1.48
CA VAL A 7 -6.19 -0.32 2.59
C VAL A 7 -6.51 1.02 3.23
N ASP A 8 -7.75 1.45 3.06
CA ASP A 8 -8.29 2.69 3.62
C ASP A 8 -9.81 2.50 3.74
N GLU A 9 -10.43 3.09 4.76
CA GLU A 9 -11.89 3.05 4.92
C GLU A 9 -12.61 4.03 3.98
N ASP A 10 -11.90 5.04 3.48
CA ASP A 10 -12.40 6.04 2.55
C ASP A 10 -12.29 5.55 1.10
N GLU A 11 -13.45 5.24 0.52
CA GLU A 11 -13.58 4.77 -0.85
C GLU A 11 -13.11 5.80 -1.90
N SER A 12 -13.23 7.10 -1.61
CA SER A 12 -12.76 8.15 -2.53
C SER A 12 -11.24 8.16 -2.62
N VAL A 13 -10.55 7.91 -1.49
CA VAL A 13 -9.09 7.79 -1.45
C VAL A 13 -8.64 6.54 -2.20
N LEU A 14 -9.32 5.41 -1.99
CA LEU A 14 -9.04 4.16 -2.72
C LEU A 14 -9.18 4.32 -4.23
N GLU A 15 -10.25 4.96 -4.71
CA GLU A 15 -10.47 5.23 -6.14
C GLU A 15 -9.39 6.13 -6.73
N ASN A 16 -9.02 7.19 -6.01
CA ASN A 16 -7.97 8.11 -6.45
C ASN A 16 -6.62 7.39 -6.58
N ILE A 17 -6.21 6.63 -5.55
CA ILE A 17 -4.96 5.88 -5.58
C ILE A 17 -4.99 4.85 -6.71
N LYS A 18 -6.11 4.14 -6.91
CA LYS A 18 -6.25 3.17 -8.00
C LYS A 18 -6.11 3.82 -9.38
N SER A 19 -6.68 5.02 -9.58
CA SER A 19 -6.55 5.79 -10.83
C SER A 19 -5.10 6.19 -11.12
N VAL A 20 -4.36 6.63 -10.09
CA VAL A 20 -2.96 7.03 -10.22
C VAL A 20 -2.05 5.81 -10.43
N LEU A 21 -2.16 4.81 -9.55
CA LEU A 21 -1.26 3.65 -9.54
C LEU A 21 -1.58 2.61 -10.60
N GLY A 22 -2.83 2.50 -11.03
CA GLY A 22 -3.28 1.54 -12.04
C GLY A 22 -2.61 1.72 -13.40
N LYS A 23 -1.95 2.87 -13.63
CA LYS A 23 -1.13 3.13 -14.82
C LYS A 23 0.18 2.32 -14.84
N ARG A 24 0.67 1.87 -13.68
CA ARG A 24 2.00 1.21 -13.52
C ARG A 24 1.96 -0.13 -12.80
N PHE A 25 0.96 -0.34 -11.94
CA PHE A 25 0.84 -1.52 -11.09
C PHE A 25 -0.53 -2.16 -11.25
N ASN A 26 -0.64 -3.44 -10.87
CA ASN A 26 -1.94 -4.05 -10.64
C ASN A 26 -2.44 -3.61 -9.25
N VAL A 27 -3.55 -2.89 -9.18
CA VAL A 27 -4.01 -2.27 -7.92
C VAL A 27 -5.33 -2.89 -7.49
N SER A 28 -5.31 -3.52 -6.33
CA SER A 28 -6.50 -3.94 -5.59
C SER A 28 -6.73 -3.02 -4.38
N THR A 29 -7.91 -3.06 -3.81
CA THR A 29 -8.30 -2.21 -2.68
C THR A 29 -9.05 -3.04 -1.66
N ALA A 30 -8.84 -2.77 -0.38
CA ALA A 30 -9.58 -3.37 0.71
C ALA A 30 -10.02 -2.27 1.69
N LYS A 31 -11.18 -2.47 2.34
CA LYS A 31 -11.67 -1.55 3.39
C LYS A 31 -11.21 -1.97 4.79
N THR A 32 -10.57 -3.14 4.92
CA THR A 32 -10.18 -3.70 6.21
C THR A 32 -8.80 -4.36 6.15
N ASN A 33 -8.05 -4.28 7.25
CA ASN A 33 -6.73 -4.91 7.35
C ASN A 33 -6.80 -6.44 7.24
N ARG A 34 -7.89 -7.06 7.68
CA ARG A 34 -8.04 -8.53 7.67
C ARG A 34 -7.97 -9.10 6.25
N GLU A 35 -8.79 -8.55 5.35
CA GLU A 35 -8.79 -8.95 3.93
C GLU A 35 -7.41 -8.76 3.28
N ALA A 36 -6.73 -7.67 3.64
CA ALA A 36 -5.43 -7.33 3.09
C ALA A 36 -4.30 -8.26 3.56
N ILE A 37 -4.28 -8.58 4.85
CA ILE A 37 -3.34 -9.53 5.45
C ILE A 37 -3.55 -10.92 4.85
N GLU A 38 -4.79 -11.40 4.76
CA GLU A 38 -5.12 -12.69 4.13
C GLU A 38 -4.61 -12.74 2.67
N ALA A 39 -4.83 -11.66 1.89
CA ALA A 39 -4.35 -11.58 0.51
C ALA A 39 -2.82 -11.59 0.40
N LEU A 40 -2.12 -10.96 1.35
CA LEU A 40 -0.65 -10.94 1.39
C LEU A 40 -0.07 -12.31 1.76
N GLU A 41 -0.65 -12.99 2.76
CA GLU A 41 -0.23 -14.34 3.19
C GLU A 41 -0.45 -15.39 2.11
N GLU A 42 -1.55 -15.30 1.37
CA GLU A 42 -1.86 -16.20 0.25
C GLU A 42 -1.03 -15.88 -1.01
N GLY A 43 -0.16 -14.86 -0.98
CA GLY A 43 0.64 -14.45 -2.12
C GLY A 43 -0.18 -13.88 -3.28
N LYS A 44 -1.40 -13.41 -3.02
CA LYS A 44 -2.26 -12.76 -4.03
C LYS A 44 -1.79 -11.35 -4.36
N VAL A 45 -1.06 -10.72 -3.44
CA VAL A 45 -0.52 -9.37 -3.57
C VAL A 45 0.94 -9.36 -3.10
N ASP A 46 1.76 -8.48 -3.67
CA ASP A 46 3.17 -8.36 -3.33
C ASP A 46 3.40 -7.38 -2.17
N MET A 47 2.49 -6.42 -2.00
CA MET A 47 2.60 -5.32 -1.04
C MET A 47 1.24 -4.81 -0.62
N LEU A 48 1.13 -4.38 0.63
CA LEU A 48 0.03 -3.60 1.17
C LEU A 48 0.48 -2.15 1.37
N LEU A 49 -0.41 -1.20 1.13
CA LEU A 49 -0.32 0.19 1.55
C LEU A 49 -1.46 0.45 2.52
N VAL A 50 -1.16 0.46 3.82
CA VAL A 50 -2.18 0.55 4.87
C VAL A 50 -2.24 1.97 5.41
N HIS A 51 -3.44 2.57 5.41
CA HIS A 51 -3.68 3.83 6.11
C HIS A 51 -3.57 3.62 7.61
N THR A 52 -2.69 4.38 8.25
CA THR A 52 -2.44 4.36 9.69
C THR A 52 -2.25 5.78 10.21
N SER A 53 -2.54 6.01 11.49
CA SER A 53 -2.14 7.25 12.17
C SER A 53 -0.81 7.04 12.89
N MET A 54 0.19 7.85 12.55
CA MET A 54 1.52 7.83 13.18
C MET A 54 1.82 9.24 13.70
N ASP A 55 2.07 9.36 15.01
CA ASP A 55 2.34 10.65 15.68
C ASP A 55 1.30 11.75 15.44
N GLY A 56 0.04 11.36 15.21
CA GLY A 56 -1.07 12.28 14.93
C GLY A 56 -1.21 12.67 13.46
N GLU A 57 -0.41 12.09 12.55
CA GLU A 57 -0.52 12.26 11.12
C GLU A 57 -1.10 11.02 10.43
N ASP A 58 -1.97 11.22 9.44
CA ASP A 58 -2.47 10.16 8.58
C ASP A 58 -1.43 9.82 7.50
N VAL A 59 -0.97 8.58 7.48
CA VAL A 59 0.06 8.10 6.55
C VAL A 59 -0.33 6.76 5.93
N PHE A 60 0.24 6.45 4.78
CA PHE A 60 0.27 5.10 4.23
C PHE A 60 1.59 4.43 4.58
N THR A 61 1.48 3.24 5.16
CA THR A 61 2.60 2.41 5.60
C THR A 61 2.69 1.16 4.71
N PRO A 62 3.84 0.89 4.07
CA PRO A 62 4.04 -0.31 3.27
C PRO A 62 4.26 -1.53 4.14
N ILE A 63 3.61 -2.62 3.77
CA ILE A 63 3.85 -3.94 4.34
C ILE A 63 4.12 -4.90 3.19
N ILE A 64 5.22 -5.63 3.27
CA ILE A 64 5.58 -6.66 2.28
C ILE A 64 5.65 -8.03 2.96
N SER A 65 5.44 -9.07 2.16
CA SER A 65 5.75 -10.44 2.58
C SER A 65 7.23 -10.70 2.32
N SER A 66 7.95 -11.21 3.32
CA SER A 66 9.32 -11.73 3.19
C SER A 66 9.32 -13.26 3.28
N ASP A 67 10.43 -13.90 2.93
CA ASP A 67 10.55 -15.37 2.88
C ASP A 67 9.95 -16.04 4.13
N GLU A 68 9.12 -17.06 3.87
CA GLU A 68 8.46 -17.92 4.85
C GLU A 68 7.61 -17.19 5.91
N SER A 69 6.50 -16.60 5.45
CA SER A 69 5.34 -16.20 6.27
C SER A 69 5.58 -15.02 7.22
N LYS A 70 6.65 -14.25 7.02
CA LYS A 70 6.93 -13.07 7.85
C LYS A 70 6.62 -11.79 7.08
N MET A 71 5.68 -11.02 7.61
CA MET A 71 5.41 -9.67 7.13
C MET A 71 6.47 -8.71 7.65
N ARG A 72 6.94 -7.82 6.79
CA ARG A 72 7.84 -6.72 7.15
C ARG A 72 7.18 -5.40 6.85
N VAL A 73 7.09 -4.55 7.88
CA VAL A 73 6.73 -3.13 7.73
C VAL A 73 7.96 -2.39 7.22
N LEU A 74 7.83 -1.61 6.15
CA LEU A 74 8.90 -0.76 5.67
C LEU A 74 8.88 0.58 6.41
N GLU A 75 10.05 1.12 6.74
CA GLU A 75 10.16 2.38 7.49
C GLU A 75 9.72 3.61 6.67
N ASN A 76 9.71 3.49 5.35
CA ASN A 76 9.24 4.55 4.47
C ASN A 76 7.72 4.68 4.58
N THR A 77 7.23 5.85 4.97
CA THR A 77 5.80 6.20 4.91
C THR A 77 5.56 7.34 3.93
N ILE A 78 4.31 7.53 3.52
CA ILE A 78 3.88 8.69 2.73
C ILE A 78 2.64 9.32 3.40
N PRO A 79 2.55 10.65 3.56
CA PRO A 79 1.35 11.30 4.08
C PRO A 79 0.12 11.00 3.23
N ARG A 80 -1.05 10.76 3.85
CA ARG A 80 -2.32 10.52 3.14
C ARG A 80 -2.69 11.64 2.16
N ARG A 81 -2.17 12.84 2.39
CA ARG A 81 -2.20 13.99 1.47
C ARG A 81 -0.93 13.97 0.61
N PHE A 82 -0.98 13.25 -0.51
CA PHE A 82 0.09 13.22 -1.51
C PHE A 82 -0.42 13.67 -2.88
N ASN A 83 0.51 14.01 -3.77
CA ASN A 83 0.26 14.11 -5.21
C ASN A 83 0.79 12.88 -5.99
N GLU A 84 0.51 12.83 -7.30
CA GLU A 84 0.92 11.71 -8.17
C GLU A 84 2.44 11.52 -8.23
N GLU A 85 3.24 12.59 -8.20
CA GLU A 85 4.70 12.48 -8.22
C GLU A 85 5.26 11.93 -6.90
N GLU A 86 4.74 12.39 -5.77
CA GLU A 86 5.15 11.92 -4.44
C GLU A 86 4.87 10.43 -4.28
N LEU A 87 3.65 10.01 -4.66
CA LEU A 87 3.25 8.61 -4.62
C LEU A 87 4.11 7.74 -5.56
N ALA A 88 4.41 8.22 -6.76
CA ALA A 88 5.28 7.50 -7.69
C ALA A 88 6.71 7.32 -7.15
N ARG A 89 7.32 8.39 -6.63
CA ARG A 89 8.67 8.33 -6.04
C ARG A 89 8.72 7.41 -4.82
N PHE A 90 7.71 7.48 -3.97
CA PHE A 90 7.58 6.60 -2.82
C PHE A 90 7.56 5.12 -3.25
N LEU A 91 6.76 4.78 -4.26
CA LEU A 91 6.71 3.42 -4.79
C LEU A 91 8.03 2.97 -5.42
N ASP A 92 8.73 3.83 -6.14
CA ASP A 92 10.05 3.50 -6.69
C ASP A 92 11.03 3.14 -5.55
N ILE A 93 10.97 3.84 -4.41
CA ILE A 93 11.79 3.55 -3.23
C ILE A 93 11.40 2.20 -2.60
N VAL A 94 10.11 1.97 -2.32
CA VAL A 94 9.68 0.78 -1.58
C VAL A 94 9.69 -0.49 -2.43
N THR A 95 9.60 -0.37 -3.76
CA THR A 95 9.63 -1.53 -4.66
C THR A 95 11.04 -1.91 -5.11
N SER A 96 12.04 -1.05 -4.88
CA SER A 96 13.46 -1.31 -5.17
C SER A 96 14.23 -1.96 -4.01
N GLN A 97 13.59 -2.10 -2.83
CA GLN A 97 14.09 -2.82 -1.67
C GLN A 97 13.73 -4.31 -1.71
#